data_AF-A0A2N3AI72-F1
#
_entry.id   AF-A0A2N3AI72-F1
#
_cell.length_a   1.000
_cell.length_b   1.000
_cell.length_c   1.000
_cell.angle_alpha   90.00
_cell.angle_beta   90.00
_cell.angle_gamma   90.00
#
_symmetry.space_group_name_H-M   'P 1'
#
loop_
_entity.id
_entity.type
_entity.pdbx_description
1 polymer ?
#
loop_
_entity_poly.entity_id
_entity_poly.type
_entity_poly.pdbx_seq_one_letter_code
_entity_poly.pdbx_strand_id
1 'polypeptide(L)' 'MLKEFEYLKPDSIKKTISILSQFGEKAQILNGGTDLIVEMRDKIIQPEYLVDIKAIPQLNKITYDEHEGLE' A
#
# COMPACT_ATOMS: atom_id res chain seq x y z
N MET A 1 11.71 -12.31 15.16
CA MET A 1 10.26 -12.15 15.03
C MET A 1 9.96 -10.74 14.54
N LEU A 2 8.96 -10.59 13.68
CA LEU A 2 8.50 -9.29 13.19
C LEU A 2 7.89 -8.49 14.35
N LYS A 3 8.04 -7.16 14.32
CA LYS A 3 7.31 -6.25 15.20
C LYS A 3 5.82 -6.32 14.85
N GLU A 4 4.95 -6.22 15.83
CA GLU A 4 3.50 -6.10 15.59
C GLU A 4 3.19 -4.81 14.82
N PHE A 5 2.23 -4.91 13.91
CA PHE A 5 1.71 -3.83 13.10
C PHE A 5 0.21 -4.01 12.92
N GLU A 6 -0.52 -2.91 12.72
CA GLU A 6 -1.92 -2.93 12.36
C GLU A 6 -2.07 -3.07 10.84
N TYR A 7 -3.01 -3.90 10.40
CA TYR A 7 -3.29 -4.13 8.99
C TYR A 7 -4.59 -3.43 8.58
N LEU A 8 -4.47 -2.46 7.69
CA LEU A 8 -5.55 -1.63 7.18
C LEU A 8 -5.79 -1.96 5.71
N LYS A 9 -7.05 -2.18 5.32
CA LYS A 9 -7.42 -2.53 3.94
C LYS A 9 -8.49 -1.59 3.41
N PRO A 10 -8.15 -0.33 3.07
CA PRO A 10 -9.09 0.62 2.50
C PRO A 10 -9.60 0.14 1.13
N ASP A 11 -10.85 0.47 0.82
CA ASP A 11 -11.55 0.11 -0.42
C ASP A 11 -11.53 1.23 -1.48
N SER A 12 -10.86 2.35 -1.20
CA SER A 12 -10.89 3.53 -2.04
C SER A 12 -9.65 4.41 -1.85
N ILE A 13 -9.24 5.08 -2.93
CA ILE A 13 -8.10 6.00 -2.96
C ILE A 13 -8.22 7.07 -1.86
N LYS A 14 -9.43 7.64 -1.69
CA LYS A 14 -9.67 8.69 -0.68
C LYS A 14 -9.38 8.22 0.74
N LYS A 15 -9.82 7.01 1.11
CA LYS A 15 -9.55 6.44 2.45
C LYS A 15 -8.06 6.14 2.60
N THR A 16 -7.42 5.59 1.58
CA THR A 16 -5.97 5.33 1.58
C THR A 16 -5.17 6.60 1.82
N ILE A 17 -5.46 7.68 1.08
CA ILE A 17 -4.80 8.98 1.27
C ILE A 17 -5.05 9.49 2.69
N SER A 18 -6.28 9.42 3.20
CA SER A 18 -6.59 9.85 4.56
C SER A 18 -5.77 9.10 5.62
N ILE A 19 -5.64 7.77 5.48
CA ILE A 19 -4.85 6.91 6.38
C ILE A 19 -3.37 7.29 6.31
N LEU A 20 -2.82 7.40 5.09
CA LEU A 20 -1.41 7.74 4.89
C LEU A 20 -1.08 9.15 5.41
N SER A 21 -1.98 10.12 5.20
CA SER A 21 -1.82 11.48 5.76
C SER A 21 -1.94 11.50 7.29
N GLN A 22 -2.80 10.65 7.87
CA GLN A 22 -2.98 10.57 9.31
C GLN A 22 -1.77 9.95 10.02
N PHE A 23 -1.21 8.86 9.47
CA PHE A 23 -0.15 8.09 10.13
C PHE A 23 1.27 8.43 9.65
N GLY A 24 1.40 9.11 8.51
CA GLY A 24 2.69 9.55 7.97
C GLY A 24 3.66 8.39 7.78
N GLU A 25 4.92 8.59 8.19
CA GLU A 25 6.02 7.63 8.05
C GLU A 25 5.79 6.29 8.77
N LYS A 26 4.85 6.26 9.73
CA LYS A 26 4.48 5.05 10.47
C LYS A 26 3.67 4.06 9.63
N ALA A 27 3.07 4.51 8.53
CA ALA A 27 2.30 3.70 7.62
C ALA A 27 3.08 3.39 6.35
N GLN A 28 3.04 2.13 5.91
CA GLN A 28 3.64 1.69 4.65
C GLN A 28 2.58 1.03 3.77
N ILE A 29 2.63 1.32 2.47
CA ILE A 29 1.72 0.74 1.48
C ILE A 29 2.12 -0.71 1.23
N LEU A 30 1.14 -1.62 1.27
CA LEU A 30 1.30 -3.01 0.89
C LEU A 30 0.52 -3.30 -0.40
N ASN A 31 1.22 -3.80 -1.41
CA ASN A 31 0.61 -4.44 -2.58
C ASN A 31 1.07 -5.91 -2.67
N GLY A 32 2.07 -6.20 -3.51
CA GLY A 32 2.67 -7.54 -3.64
C GLY A 32 3.57 -7.94 -2.47
N GLY A 33 4.22 -6.97 -1.82
CA GLY A 33 4.99 -7.17 -0.60
C GLY A 33 6.39 -7.77 -0.78
N THR A 34 6.86 -8.03 -2.00
CA THR A 34 8.18 -8.61 -2.28
C THR A 34 9.31 -7.85 -1.57
N ASP A 35 9.35 -6.53 -1.73
CA ASP A 35 10.40 -5.71 -1.10
C ASP A 35 10.05 -5.42 0.36
N LEU A 36 8.86 -4.86 0.61
CA LEU A 36 8.41 -4.43 1.94
C LEU A 36 8.53 -5.54 3.00
N ILE A 37 8.08 -6.77 2.68
CA ILE A 37 8.11 -7.88 3.65
C ILE A 37 9.54 -8.36 3.90
N VAL A 38 10.42 -8.30 2.90
CA VAL A 38 11.85 -8.60 3.08
C VAL A 38 12.49 -7.54 3.97
N GLU A 39 12.27 -6.25 3.70
CA GLU A 39 12.80 -5.16 4.53
C GLU A 39 12.30 -5.22 5.98
N MET A 40 11.03 -5.61 6.20
CA MET A 40 10.49 -5.82 7.55
C MET A 40 11.14 -7.01 8.25
N ARG A 41 11.38 -8.12 7.54
CA ARG A 41 12.05 -9.31 8.10
C ARG A 41 13.49 -9.00 8.50
N ASP A 42 14.17 -8.21 7.69
CA ASP A 42 15.55 -7.75 7.91
C ASP A 42 15.62 -6.57 8.89
N LYS A 43 14.47 -6.09 9.38
CA LYS A 43 14.30 -4.99 10.33
C LYS A 43 14.83 -3.64 9.83
N ILE A 44 14.96 -3.48 8.51
CA ILE A 44 15.32 -2.22 7.86
C ILE A 44 14.20 -1.19 8.09
N ILE A 45 12.95 -1.63 7.95
CA ILE A 45 11.75 -0.85 8.25
C ILE A 45 10.88 -1.58 9.27
N GLN A 46 10.18 -0.84 10.11
CA GLN A 46 9.33 -1.39 11.17
C GLN A 46 8.04 -0.55 11.32
N PRO A 47 7.16 -0.54 10.29
CA PRO A 47 5.95 0.26 10.29
C PRO A 47 5.01 -0.14 11.43
N GLU A 48 4.26 0.83 11.95
CA GLU A 48 3.16 0.56 12.88
C GLU A 48 1.88 0.16 12.13
N TYR A 49 1.75 0.58 10.86
CA TYR A 49 0.57 0.31 10.02
C TYR A 49 0.98 -0.19 8.63
N LEU A 50 0.35 -1.25 8.16
CA LEU A 50 0.40 -1.69 6.77
C LEU A 50 -0.92 -1.39 6.07
N VAL A 51 -0.86 -0.66 4.97
CA VAL A 51 -2.04 -0.22 4.20
C VAL A 51 -2.13 -1.02 2.92
N ASP A 52 -2.96 -2.06 2.90
CA ASP A 52 -3.15 -2.93 1.74
C ASP A 52 -4.08 -2.27 0.71
N ILE A 53 -3.51 -1.94 -0.45
CA ILE A 53 -4.21 -1.25 -1.54
C ILE A 53 -4.82 -2.19 -2.57
N LYS A 54 -4.68 -3.51 -2.43
CA LYS A 54 -5.20 -4.49 -3.41
C LYS A 54 -6.71 -4.50 -3.54
N ALA A 55 -7.43 -3.96 -2.54
CA ALA A 55 -8.88 -3.87 -2.58
C ALA A 55 -9.41 -2.70 -3.43
N ILE A 56 -8.53 -1.80 -3.89
CA ILE A 56 -8.93 -0.59 -4.62
C ILE A 56 -9.07 -0.93 -6.10
N PRO A 57 -10.31 -1.01 -6.66
CA PRO A 57 -10.52 -1.54 -8.00
C PRO A 57 -9.85 -0.70 -9.11
N GLN A 58 -9.64 0.60 -8.86
CA GLN A 58 -8.99 1.51 -9.80
C GLN A 58 -7.50 1.21 -9.99
N LEU A 59 -6.84 0.55 -9.02
CA LEU A 59 -5.39 0.31 -9.05
C LEU A 59 -5.00 -1.02 -9.71
N ASN A 60 -5.97 -1.78 -10.21
CA ASN A 60 -5.76 -3.08 -10.85
C ASN A 60 -6.47 -3.16 -12.20
N LYS A 61 -6.41 -2.06 -12.96
CA LYS A 61 -6.95 -1.97 -14.32
C LYS A 61 -5.82 -1.67 -15.28
N ILE A 62 -5.97 -2.19 -16.48
CA ILE A 62 -5.18 -1.82 -17.64
C ILE A 62 -6.21 -1.39 -18.69
N THR A 63 -6.02 -0.20 -19.21
CA THR A 63 -6.85 0.48 -20.19
C THR A 63 -5.97 0.97 -21.33
N TYR A 64 -6.56 1.14 -22.51
CA TYR A 64 -5.86 1.67 -23.66
C TYR A 64 -6.73 2.73 -24.32
N ASP A 65 -6.14 3.89 -24.58
CA ASP A 65 -6.72 4.98 -25.32
C ASP A 65 -5.91 5.24 -26.60
N GLU A 66 -6.58 5.55 -27.70
CA GLU A 66 -5.92 5.76 -29.00
C GLU A 66 -5.06 7.03 -29.05
N HIS A 67 -5.33 7.99 -28.17
CA HIS A 67 -4.60 9.25 -28.05
C HIS A 67 -3.62 9.24 -26.87
N GLU A 68 -4.00 8.66 -25.73
CA GLU A 68 -3.21 8.66 -24.48
C GLU A 68 -2.33 7.40 -24.28
N GLY A 69 -2.61 6.32 -25.01
CA GLY A 69 -1.82 5.08 -24.96
C GLY A 69 -2.27 4.11 -23.86
N LEU A 70 -1.33 3.33 -23.32
CA LEU A 70 -1.61 2.32 -22.29
C LEU A 70 -1.61 2.98 -20.90
N GLU A 71 -2.69 2.79 -20.15
CA GLU A 71 -2.91 3.32 -18.79
C GLU A 71 -3.27 2.23 -17.79
#